data_AF-A0AAD9L0L9-F1
#
_entry.id   AF-A0AAD9L0L9-F1
#
_cell.length_a   1.000
_cell.length_b   1.000
_cell.length_c   1.000
_cell.angle_alpha   90.00
_cell.angle_beta   90.00
_cell.angle_gamma   90.00
#
_symmetry.space_group_name_H-M   'P 1'
#
loop_
_entity.id
_entity.type
_entity.pdbx_description
1 polymer ?
#
loop_
_entity_poly.entity_id
_entity_poly.type
_entity_poly.pdbx_seq_one_letter_code
_entity_poly.pdbx_strand_id
1 'polypeptide(L)'
;MGFDVILMGILVMQDVYLGVIMAVLPNISGQTVAVAGQRLTTVYLLLVIRLFITLVGVLLFCYLVGKFLIGRFFRHIVRVGSTELIVLATVVIMFSMVLLTSRLGVSMELGCFLAGVVISAQGHKLAERIERLLEPLQHFLSCFFFTSIGLHVFPQFLAYELTMLTTFTMATVAVKYVICVSVLALVLHKCPWRVKWIVSAGLAQVSEFAFVLGSRARRLDLISREVYLLILGVTTLSLVFAPVLWKATLWYLRLKPHDSVEEPHDVTAHLDSDTDDLMSDIRHSTQAIARNTQVIGRTTQVTGHSTQVTGYSSYDLGTGGRL
;
A
#
# COMPACT_ATOMS: atom_id res chain seq x y z
N MET A 1 4.98 14.91 13.11
CA MET A 1 4.29 14.07 12.10
C MET A 1 5.21 12.93 11.75
N GLY A 2 4.79 11.69 11.98
CA GLY A 2 5.64 10.52 11.74
C GLY A 2 5.92 10.34 10.24
N PHE A 3 7.08 9.77 9.92
CA PHE A 3 7.47 9.47 8.53
C PHE A 3 6.53 8.45 7.89
N ASP A 4 5.90 7.61 8.70
CA ASP A 4 4.88 6.62 8.37
C ASP A 4 3.63 7.25 7.75
N VAL A 5 3.09 8.32 8.34
CA VAL A 5 1.91 9.02 7.80
C VAL A 5 2.20 9.64 6.42
N ILE A 6 3.40 10.22 6.26
CA ILE A 6 3.82 10.83 4.99
C ILE A 6 3.99 9.74 3.92
N LEU A 7 4.69 8.65 4.26
CA LEU A 7 4.89 7.53 3.35
C LEU A 7 3.56 6.90 2.93
N MET A 8 2.70 6.56 3.89
CA MET A 8 1.40 5.94 3.62
C MET A 8 0.51 6.86 2.78
N GLY A 9 0.48 8.16 3.09
CA GLY A 9 -0.28 9.13 2.29
C GLY A 9 0.19 9.20 0.83
N ILE A 10 1.51 9.18 0.59
CA ILE A 10 2.05 9.19 -0.78
C ILE A 10 1.73 7.88 -1.50
N LEU A 11 1.89 6.72 -0.85
CA LEU A 11 1.58 5.42 -1.43
C LEU A 11 0.11 5.31 -1.82
N VAL A 12 -0.81 5.72 -0.94
CA VAL A 12 -2.25 5.75 -1.25
C VAL A 12 -2.53 6.64 -2.46
N MET A 13 -1.90 7.82 -2.55
CA MET A 13 -2.08 8.70 -3.71
C MET A 13 -1.52 8.10 -5.01
N GLN A 14 -0.43 7.32 -4.95
CA GLN A 14 0.10 6.61 -6.12
C GLN A 14 -0.89 5.56 -6.63
N ASP A 15 -1.53 4.81 -5.73
CA ASP A 15 -2.53 3.79 -6.10
C ASP A 15 -3.78 4.42 -6.73
N VAL A 16 -4.20 5.59 -6.22
CA VAL A 16 -5.28 6.37 -6.84
C VAL A 16 -4.92 6.82 -8.25
N TYR A 17 -3.71 7.37 -8.42
CA TYR A 17 -3.24 7.83 -9.72
C TYR A 17 -3.16 6.68 -10.73
N LEU A 18 -2.70 5.52 -10.30
CA LEU A 18 -2.72 4.30 -11.11
C LEU A 18 -4.15 3.94 -11.55
N GLY A 19 -5.12 3.94 -10.63
CA GLY A 19 -6.52 3.68 -10.97
C GLY A 19 -7.06 4.64 -12.04
N VAL A 20 -6.64 5.91 -12.00
CA VAL A 20 -6.95 6.90 -13.04
C VAL A 20 -6.27 6.55 -14.36
N ILE A 21 -4.97 6.24 -14.36
CA ILE A 21 -4.24 5.83 -15.59
C ILE A 21 -4.92 4.61 -16.24
N MET A 22 -5.34 3.64 -15.44
CA MET A 22 -6.06 2.44 -15.89
C MET A 22 -7.40 2.75 -16.56
N ALA A 23 -8.12 3.76 -16.07
CA ALA A 23 -9.36 4.21 -16.70
C ALA A 23 -9.11 4.95 -18.03
N VAL A 24 -7.96 5.61 -18.16
CA VAL A 24 -7.57 6.35 -19.37
C VAL A 24 -7.05 5.40 -20.46
N LEU A 25 -6.35 4.32 -20.09
CA LEU A 25 -5.69 3.36 -20.98
C LEU A 25 -6.50 2.89 -22.21
N PRO A 26 -7.77 2.44 -22.07
CA PRO A 26 -8.58 2.01 -23.22
C PRO A 26 -8.90 3.13 -24.23
N ASN A 27 -8.87 4.39 -23.79
CA ASN A 27 -9.09 5.54 -24.67
C ASN A 27 -7.84 5.87 -25.49
N ILE A 28 -6.65 5.49 -24.99
CA ILE A 28 -5.36 5.71 -25.67
C ILE A 28 -5.12 4.64 -26.74
N SER A 29 -5.59 3.40 -26.54
CA SER A 29 -5.38 2.30 -27.49
C SER A 29 -6.17 2.43 -28.81
N GLY A 30 -6.85 3.55 -29.03
CA GLY A 30 -7.46 3.88 -30.33
C GLY A 30 -8.65 3.00 -30.74
N GLN A 31 -9.07 2.04 -29.90
CA GLN A 31 -10.15 1.11 -30.21
C GLN A 31 -11.53 1.77 -30.33
N THR A 32 -11.68 3.06 -30.01
CA THR A 32 -13.00 3.69 -29.90
C THR A 32 -13.28 4.90 -30.78
N VAL A 33 -12.30 5.58 -31.40
CA VAL A 33 -12.63 6.80 -32.18
C VAL A 33 -11.65 7.10 -33.31
N ALA A 34 -11.83 6.45 -34.46
CA ALA A 34 -11.31 6.95 -35.74
C ALA A 34 -12.31 7.96 -36.32
N VAL A 35 -12.21 9.24 -35.94
CA VAL A 35 -12.94 10.33 -36.62
C VAL A 35 -12.08 10.82 -37.78
N ALA A 36 -12.40 10.35 -38.97
CA ALA A 36 -11.81 10.80 -40.22
C ALA A 36 -12.17 12.29 -40.47
N GLY A 37 -11.15 13.13 -40.70
CA GLY A 37 -11.34 14.43 -41.37
C GLY A 37 -11.25 15.71 -40.52
N GLN A 38 -10.94 15.66 -39.22
CA GLN A 38 -10.72 16.87 -38.42
C GLN A 38 -9.23 17.14 -38.17
N ARG A 39 -8.87 18.44 -38.10
CA ARG A 39 -7.53 18.91 -37.71
C ARG A 39 -7.07 18.14 -36.46
N LEU A 40 -5.87 17.53 -36.53
CA LEU A 40 -5.31 16.69 -35.47
C LEU A 40 -5.47 17.34 -34.08
N THR A 41 -5.20 18.65 -33.97
CA THR A 41 -5.34 19.42 -32.72
C THR A 41 -6.77 19.46 -32.17
N THR A 42 -7.79 19.57 -33.01
CA THR A 42 -9.20 19.59 -32.59
C THR A 42 -9.67 18.20 -32.16
N VAL A 43 -9.18 17.14 -32.82
CA VAL A 43 -9.47 15.75 -32.44
C VAL A 43 -8.85 15.41 -31.08
N TYR A 44 -7.57 15.77 -30.86
CA TYR A 44 -6.92 15.56 -29.56
C TYR A 44 -7.60 16.34 -28.43
N LEU A 45 -7.97 17.60 -28.66
CA LEU A 45 -8.67 18.42 -27.67
C LEU A 45 -10.04 17.83 -27.30
N LEU A 46 -10.83 17.41 -28.30
CA LEU A 46 -12.14 16.78 -28.07
C LEU A 46 -12.02 15.44 -27.34
N LEU A 47 -10.98 14.66 -27.64
CA LEU A 47 -10.74 13.37 -26.99
C LEU A 47 -10.39 13.57 -25.51
N VAL A 48 -9.50 14.50 -25.19
CA VAL A 48 -9.13 14.84 -23.80
C VAL A 48 -10.34 15.36 -23.02
N ILE A 49 -11.13 16.27 -23.61
CA ILE A 49 -12.34 16.82 -22.97
C ILE A 49 -13.36 15.70 -22.72
N ARG A 50 -13.61 14.83 -23.71
CA ARG A 50 -14.53 13.70 -23.56
C ARG A 50 -14.06 12.75 -22.47
N LEU A 51 -12.76 12.45 -22.41
CA LEU A 51 -12.20 11.57 -21.40
C LEU A 51 -12.35 12.19 -20.00
N PHE A 52 -12.02 13.47 -19.86
CA PHE A 52 -12.18 14.19 -18.61
C PHE A 52 -13.64 14.25 -18.13
N ILE A 53 -14.58 14.61 -19.02
CA ILE A 53 -16.01 14.65 -18.69
C ILE A 53 -16.52 13.24 -18.32
N THR A 54 -16.12 12.21 -19.06
CA THR A 54 -16.54 10.83 -18.77
C THR A 54 -15.99 10.37 -17.42
N LEU A 55 -14.71 10.60 -17.17
CA LEU A 55 -14.05 10.23 -15.92
C LEU A 55 -14.68 10.96 -14.72
N VAL A 56 -14.81 12.28 -14.79
CA VAL A 56 -15.40 13.11 -13.73
C VAL A 56 -16.88 12.78 -13.54
N GLY A 57 -17.63 12.60 -14.64
CA GLY A 57 -19.04 12.23 -14.60
C GLY A 57 -19.27 10.88 -13.93
N VAL A 58 -18.46 9.87 -14.25
CA VAL A 58 -18.54 8.54 -13.62
C VAL A 58 -18.09 8.57 -12.16
N LEU A 59 -17.01 9.28 -11.85
CA LEU A 59 -16.56 9.47 -10.45
C LEU A 59 -17.63 10.15 -9.61
N LEU A 60 -18.23 11.23 -10.12
CA LEU A 60 -19.28 11.97 -9.45
C LEU A 60 -20.53 11.11 -9.28
N PHE A 61 -20.98 10.44 -10.34
CA PHE A 61 -22.14 9.54 -10.30
C PHE A 61 -21.93 8.42 -9.28
N CYS A 62 -20.78 7.77 -9.30
CA CYS A 62 -20.48 6.68 -8.38
C CYS A 62 -20.34 7.18 -6.94
N TYR A 63 -19.77 8.37 -6.72
CA TYR A 63 -19.78 9.02 -5.40
C TYR A 63 -21.19 9.36 -4.91
N LEU A 64 -22.08 9.87 -5.77
CA LEU A 64 -23.48 10.15 -5.41
C LEU A 64 -24.23 8.86 -5.05
N VAL A 65 -24.11 7.82 -5.87
CA VAL A 65 -24.70 6.50 -5.62
C VAL A 65 -24.17 5.93 -4.30
N GLY A 66 -22.86 6.00 -4.08
CA GLY A 66 -22.21 5.61 -2.83
C GLY A 66 -22.75 6.36 -1.62
N LYS A 67 -22.80 7.69 -1.67
CA LYS A 67 -23.25 8.50 -0.55
C LYS A 67 -24.72 8.27 -0.22
N PHE A 68 -25.59 8.18 -1.23
CA PHE A 68 -27.03 8.19 -1.02
C PHE A 68 -27.61 6.78 -0.80
N LEU A 69 -27.18 5.80 -1.62
CA LEU A 69 -27.73 4.45 -1.61
C LEU A 69 -27.03 3.59 -0.55
N ILE A 70 -25.69 3.55 -0.61
CA ILE A 70 -24.88 2.72 0.29
C ILE A 70 -24.92 3.25 1.73
N GLY A 71 -24.92 4.57 1.92
CA GLY A 71 -25.03 5.15 3.25
C GLY A 71 -26.35 4.86 3.97
N ARG A 72 -27.48 4.78 3.23
CA ARG A 72 -28.75 4.34 3.81
C ARG A 72 -28.71 2.85 4.15
N PHE A 73 -28.19 2.03 3.24
CA PHE A 73 -28.07 0.58 3.44
C PHE A 73 -27.24 0.22 4.67
N PHE A 74 -26.08 0.85 4.86
CA PHE A 74 -25.22 0.60 6.02
C PHE A 74 -25.88 1.00 7.35
N ARG A 75 -26.64 2.09 7.39
CA ARG A 75 -27.40 2.48 8.59
C ARG A 75 -28.48 1.46 8.98
N HIS A 76 -28.99 0.68 8.04
CA HIS A 76 -29.91 -0.43 8.34
C HIS A 76 -29.16 -1.65 8.88
N ILE A 77 -28.03 -2.02 8.27
CA ILE A 77 -27.23 -3.17 8.69
C ILE A 77 -26.60 -2.97 10.06
N VAL A 78 -26.08 -1.77 10.34
CA VAL A 78 -25.49 -1.44 11.65
C VAL A 78 -26.52 -1.56 12.78
N ARG A 79 -27.80 -1.29 12.52
CA ARG A 79 -28.89 -1.49 13.49
C ARG A 79 -29.15 -2.95 13.83
N VAL A 80 -28.85 -3.88 12.91
CA VAL A 80 -28.97 -5.33 13.14
C VAL A 80 -27.82 -5.84 14.03
N GLY A 81 -26.67 -5.16 14.02
CA GLY A 81 -25.56 -5.39 14.95
C GLY A 81 -24.67 -6.60 14.64
N SER A 82 -25.03 -7.46 13.69
CA SER A 82 -24.26 -8.68 13.37
C SER A 82 -23.01 -8.38 12.53
N THR A 83 -21.89 -8.97 12.96
CA THR A 83 -20.58 -8.82 12.31
C THR A 83 -20.56 -9.45 10.91
N GLU A 84 -21.18 -10.62 10.76
CA GLU A 84 -21.26 -11.37 9.50
C GLU A 84 -21.97 -10.56 8.40
N LEU A 85 -23.06 -9.87 8.77
CA LEU A 85 -23.84 -9.06 7.83
C LEU A 85 -23.07 -7.80 7.40
N ILE A 86 -22.23 -7.24 8.28
CA ILE A 86 -21.35 -6.11 7.94
C ILE A 86 -20.30 -6.54 6.90
N VAL A 87 -19.67 -7.70 7.09
CA VAL A 87 -18.69 -8.24 6.13
C VAL A 87 -19.36 -8.52 4.80
N LEU A 88 -20.49 -9.23 4.81
CA LEU A 88 -21.24 -9.54 3.60
C LEU A 88 -21.66 -8.27 2.85
N ALA A 89 -22.20 -7.28 3.56
CA ALA A 89 -22.58 -6.00 2.97
C ALA A 89 -21.39 -5.27 2.35
N THR A 90 -20.24 -5.27 3.03
CA THR A 90 -19.02 -4.64 2.53
C THR A 90 -18.58 -5.27 1.21
N VAL A 91 -18.56 -6.60 1.14
CA VAL A 91 -18.19 -7.35 -0.07
C VAL A 91 -19.21 -7.08 -1.20
N VAL A 92 -20.51 -7.12 -0.91
CA VAL A 92 -21.57 -6.81 -1.89
C VAL A 92 -21.40 -5.40 -2.44
N ILE A 93 -21.07 -4.41 -1.60
CA ILE A 93 -20.85 -3.03 -2.03
C ILE A 93 -19.61 -2.93 -2.91
N MET A 94 -18.51 -3.58 -2.51
CA MET A 94 -17.29 -3.62 -3.32
C MET A 94 -17.57 -4.18 -4.71
N PHE A 95 -18.22 -5.36 -4.81
CA PHE A 95 -18.60 -5.95 -6.09
C PHE A 95 -19.60 -5.11 -6.88
N SER A 96 -20.58 -4.49 -6.20
CA SER A 96 -21.56 -3.62 -6.85
C SER A 96 -20.89 -2.40 -7.49
N MET A 97 -19.93 -1.78 -6.80
CA MET A 97 -19.17 -0.66 -7.35
C MET A 97 -18.24 -1.07 -8.49
N VAL A 98 -17.59 -2.24 -8.39
CA VAL A 98 -16.78 -2.79 -9.49
C VAL A 98 -17.65 -3.07 -10.72
N LEU A 99 -18.83 -3.68 -10.55
CA LEU A 99 -19.78 -3.92 -11.66
C LEU A 99 -20.32 -2.62 -12.25
N LEU A 100 -20.60 -1.62 -11.40
CA LEU A 100 -21.08 -0.32 -11.87
C LEU A 100 -20.01 0.39 -12.70
N THR A 101 -18.78 0.46 -12.19
CA THR A 101 -17.65 1.09 -12.88
C THR A 101 -17.28 0.33 -14.16
N SER A 102 -17.30 -1.00 -14.15
CA SER A 102 -17.03 -1.79 -15.36
C SER A 102 -18.07 -1.54 -16.46
N ARG A 103 -19.35 -1.36 -16.11
CA ARG A 103 -20.40 -1.00 -17.10
C ARG A 103 -20.29 0.43 -17.62
N LEU A 104 -19.74 1.34 -16.81
CA LEU A 104 -19.51 2.72 -17.20
C LEU A 104 -18.20 2.90 -17.99
N GLY A 105 -17.50 1.81 -18.33
CA GLY A 105 -16.24 1.85 -19.08
C GLY A 105 -15.05 2.36 -18.26
N VAL A 106 -15.17 2.36 -16.93
CA VAL A 106 -14.13 2.74 -15.98
C VAL A 106 -13.43 1.48 -15.46
N SER A 107 -12.17 1.63 -15.04
CA SER A 107 -11.40 0.49 -14.55
C SER A 107 -11.88 -0.04 -13.20
N MET A 108 -11.83 -1.36 -13.04
CA MET A 108 -12.31 -2.08 -11.85
C MET A 108 -11.60 -1.63 -10.56
N GLU A 109 -10.32 -1.26 -10.69
CA GLU A 109 -9.45 -0.80 -9.61
C GLU A 109 -9.99 0.51 -9.00
N LEU A 110 -10.43 1.45 -9.85
CA LEU A 110 -11.04 2.69 -9.40
C LEU A 110 -12.39 2.45 -8.71
N GLY A 111 -13.16 1.46 -9.18
CA GLY A 111 -14.40 1.04 -8.52
C GLY A 111 -14.20 0.47 -7.12
N CYS A 112 -13.16 -0.35 -6.95
CA CYS A 112 -12.77 -0.89 -5.64
C CYS A 112 -12.31 0.22 -4.70
N PHE A 113 -11.45 1.13 -5.17
CA PHE A 113 -10.99 2.28 -4.39
C PHE A 113 -12.16 3.16 -3.93
N LEU A 114 -13.08 3.47 -4.84
CA LEU A 114 -14.24 4.30 -4.53
C LEU A 114 -15.21 3.62 -3.56
N ALA A 115 -15.37 2.30 -3.62
CA ALA A 115 -16.11 1.55 -2.61
C ALA A 115 -15.52 1.76 -1.21
N GLY A 116 -14.19 1.66 -1.09
CA GLY A 116 -13.47 1.93 0.17
C GLY A 116 -13.67 3.35 0.68
N VAL A 117 -13.57 4.36 -0.19
CA VAL A 117 -13.83 5.77 0.17
C VAL A 117 -15.27 5.99 0.65
N VAL A 118 -16.24 5.38 -0.03
CA VAL A 118 -17.67 5.47 0.33
C VAL A 118 -17.94 4.83 1.70
N ILE A 119 -17.30 3.70 1.99
CA ILE A 119 -17.39 3.01 3.29
C ILE A 119 -16.74 3.86 4.38
N SER A 120 -15.54 4.38 4.14
CA SER A 120 -14.82 5.25 5.07
C SER A 120 -15.62 6.51 5.42
N ALA A 121 -16.34 7.08 4.44
CA ALA A 121 -17.21 8.24 4.64
C ALA A 121 -18.44 7.98 5.53
N GLN A 122 -18.82 6.73 5.82
CA GLN A 122 -19.98 6.41 6.68
C GLN A 122 -19.69 6.55 8.17
N GLY A 123 -18.42 6.66 8.58
CA GLY A 123 -18.02 6.92 9.95
C GLY A 123 -16.77 6.15 10.36
N HIS A 124 -15.87 6.83 11.07
CA HIS A 124 -14.55 6.32 11.44
C HIS A 124 -14.60 4.98 12.19
N LYS A 125 -15.50 4.85 13.20
CA LYS A 125 -15.66 3.61 13.98
C LYS A 125 -16.11 2.41 13.13
N LEU A 126 -16.94 2.65 12.11
CA LEU A 126 -17.42 1.60 11.22
C LEU A 126 -16.31 1.16 10.25
N ALA A 127 -15.56 2.12 9.71
CA ALA A 127 -14.41 1.85 8.85
C ALA A 127 -13.36 1.01 9.57
N GLU A 128 -12.99 1.39 10.80
CA GLU A 128 -12.03 0.65 11.62
C GLU A 128 -12.54 -0.77 11.97
N ARG A 129 -13.84 -0.90 12.25
CA ARG A 129 -14.44 -2.24 12.48
C ARG A 129 -14.37 -3.10 11.22
N ILE A 130 -14.65 -2.54 10.05
CA ILE A 130 -14.59 -3.26 8.77
C ILE A 130 -13.16 -3.67 8.43
N GLU A 131 -12.20 -2.77 8.66
CA GLU A 131 -10.76 -3.02 8.45
C GLU A 131 -10.29 -4.22 9.26
N ARG A 132 -10.56 -4.27 10.57
CA ARG A 132 -10.21 -5.40 11.43
C ARG A 132 -10.86 -6.73 11.00
N LEU A 133 -12.05 -6.66 10.42
CA LEU A 133 -12.76 -7.86 9.95
C LEU A 133 -12.24 -8.35 8.59
N LEU A 134 -11.72 -7.45 7.76
CA LEU A 134 -11.16 -7.76 6.45
C LEU A 134 -9.65 -8.02 6.47
N GLU A 135 -8.95 -7.66 7.54
CA GLU A 135 -7.50 -7.86 7.70
C GLU A 135 -7.06 -9.31 7.36
N PRO A 136 -7.72 -10.38 7.86
CA PRO A 136 -7.33 -11.75 7.48
C PRO A 136 -7.54 -12.05 5.99
N LEU A 137 -8.59 -11.49 5.39
CA LEU A 137 -8.87 -11.64 3.96
C LEU A 137 -7.82 -10.92 3.12
N GLN A 138 -7.42 -9.72 3.53
CA GLN A 138 -6.36 -8.97 2.88
C GLN A 138 -5.05 -9.76 2.89
N HIS A 139 -4.63 -10.32 4.03
CA HIS A 139 -3.41 -11.13 4.10
C HIS A 139 -3.48 -12.37 3.20
N PHE A 140 -4.62 -13.05 3.18
CA PHE A 140 -4.84 -14.20 2.30
C PHE A 140 -4.77 -13.82 0.82
N LEU A 141 -5.46 -12.74 0.42
CA LEU A 141 -5.47 -12.25 -0.96
C LEU A 141 -4.09 -11.76 -1.40
N SER A 142 -3.33 -11.09 -0.53
CA SER A 142 -1.95 -10.68 -0.81
C SER A 142 -1.04 -11.89 -1.02
N CYS A 143 -1.13 -12.92 -0.17
CA CYS A 143 -0.36 -14.16 -0.34
C CYS A 143 -0.70 -14.85 -1.67
N PHE A 144 -1.99 -14.93 -2.00
CA PHE A 144 -2.45 -15.49 -3.26
C PHE A 144 -1.97 -14.70 -4.48
N PHE A 145 -2.03 -13.37 -4.40
CA PHE A 145 -1.56 -12.46 -5.44
C PHE A 145 -0.04 -12.60 -5.70
N PHE A 146 0.79 -12.61 -4.65
CA PHE A 146 2.23 -12.82 -4.79
C PHE A 146 2.57 -14.21 -5.34
N THR A 147 1.83 -15.24 -4.92
CA THR A 147 1.98 -16.59 -5.46
C THR A 147 1.65 -16.62 -6.96
N SER A 148 0.54 -16.00 -7.36
CA SER A 148 0.13 -15.92 -8.76
C SER A 148 1.13 -15.15 -9.63
N ILE A 149 1.71 -14.06 -9.13
CA ILE A 149 2.76 -13.33 -9.86
C ILE A 149 4.01 -14.19 -10.00
N GLY A 150 4.43 -14.87 -8.92
CA GLY A 150 5.57 -15.78 -8.96
C GLY A 150 5.44 -16.85 -10.05
N LEU A 151 4.24 -17.40 -10.23
CA LEU A 151 3.94 -18.37 -11.30
C LEU A 151 3.97 -17.76 -12.71
N HIS A 152 3.75 -16.45 -12.83
CA HIS A 152 3.79 -15.76 -14.12
C HIS A 152 5.21 -15.33 -14.53
N VAL A 153 6.18 -15.40 -13.61
CA VAL A 153 7.60 -15.12 -13.87
C VAL A 153 8.24 -16.34 -14.52
N PHE A 154 8.76 -16.18 -15.73
CA PHE A 154 9.52 -17.22 -16.42
C PHE A 154 10.99 -17.21 -15.93
N PRO A 155 11.44 -18.18 -15.13
CA PRO A 155 12.79 -18.17 -14.55
C PRO A 155 13.89 -18.27 -15.60
N GLN A 156 13.62 -18.96 -16.72
CA GLN A 156 14.55 -19.07 -17.84
C GLN A 156 14.85 -17.72 -18.51
N PHE A 157 13.81 -16.91 -18.71
CA PHE A 157 13.96 -15.55 -19.25
C PHE A 157 14.72 -14.65 -18.29
N LEU A 158 14.45 -14.78 -16.98
CA LEU A 158 15.12 -14.02 -15.93
C LEU A 158 16.63 -14.32 -15.87
N ALA A 159 17.01 -15.59 -16.04
CA ALA A 159 18.40 -16.01 -16.03
C ALA A 159 19.15 -15.56 -17.29
N TYR A 160 18.51 -15.61 -18.45
CA TYR A 160 19.14 -15.23 -19.73
C TYR A 160 19.38 -13.71 -19.82
N GLU A 161 18.39 -12.90 -19.41
CA GLU A 161 18.47 -11.43 -19.47
C GLU A 161 18.84 -10.78 -18.13
N LEU A 162 19.47 -11.54 -17.21
CA LEU A 162 19.69 -11.10 -15.83
C LEU A 162 20.46 -9.78 -15.74
N THR A 163 21.46 -9.58 -16.59
CA THR A 163 22.28 -8.36 -16.65
C THR A 163 21.44 -7.15 -17.06
N MET A 164 20.61 -7.29 -18.10
CA MET A 164 19.73 -6.23 -18.57
C MET A 164 18.69 -5.90 -17.48
N LEU A 165 18.04 -6.91 -16.92
CA LEU A 165 17.05 -6.74 -15.86
C LEU A 165 17.63 -6.05 -14.63
N THR A 166 18.78 -6.51 -14.14
CA THR A 166 19.41 -5.94 -12.95
C THR A 166 19.80 -4.48 -13.19
N THR A 167 20.30 -4.15 -14.38
CA THR A 167 20.64 -2.78 -14.76
C THR A 167 19.39 -1.90 -14.79
N PHE A 168 18.30 -2.35 -15.44
CA PHE A 168 17.04 -1.61 -15.49
C PHE A 168 16.39 -1.46 -14.11
N THR A 169 16.42 -2.50 -13.27
CA THR A 169 15.91 -2.43 -11.90
C THR A 169 16.70 -1.43 -11.07
N MET A 170 18.04 -1.51 -11.06
CA MET A 170 18.87 -0.56 -10.32
C MET A 170 18.70 0.87 -10.82
N ALA A 171 18.66 1.07 -12.15
CA ALA A 171 18.41 2.38 -12.74
C ALA A 171 17.03 2.94 -12.33
N THR A 172 15.98 2.13 -12.42
CA THR A 172 14.61 2.56 -12.06
C THR A 172 14.52 2.94 -10.59
N VAL A 173 15.06 2.11 -9.70
CA VAL A 173 15.08 2.36 -8.25
C VAL A 173 15.90 3.60 -7.92
N ALA A 174 17.09 3.75 -8.51
CA ALA A 174 17.96 4.90 -8.28
C ALA A 174 17.33 6.21 -8.77
N VAL A 175 16.77 6.21 -9.98
CA VAL A 175 16.07 7.37 -10.55
C VAL A 175 14.89 7.76 -9.67
N LYS A 176 14.03 6.81 -9.29
CA LYS A 176 12.88 7.08 -8.43
C LYS A 176 13.30 7.61 -7.06
N TYR A 177 14.34 7.04 -6.47
CA TYR A 177 14.90 7.50 -5.21
C TYR A 177 15.43 8.94 -5.28
N VAL A 178 16.25 9.26 -6.29
CA VAL A 178 16.83 10.60 -6.45
C VAL A 178 15.72 11.64 -6.70
N ILE A 179 14.74 11.31 -7.53
CA ILE A 179 13.58 12.18 -7.78
C ILE A 179 12.79 12.40 -6.48
N CYS A 180 12.48 11.34 -5.73
CA CYS A 180 11.75 11.46 -4.47
C CYS A 180 12.50 12.30 -3.44
N VAL A 181 13.81 12.09 -3.25
CA VAL A 181 14.62 12.90 -2.33
C VAL A 181 14.62 14.35 -2.75
N SER A 182 14.80 14.63 -4.04
CA SER A 182 14.85 16.00 -4.58
C SER A 182 13.51 16.72 -4.43
N VAL A 183 12.41 16.05 -4.78
CA VAL A 183 11.06 16.62 -4.64
C VAL A 183 10.73 16.85 -3.16
N LEU A 184 11.03 15.88 -2.29
CA LEU A 184 10.77 16.02 -0.85
C LEU A 184 11.69 17.06 -0.21
N ALA A 185 12.90 17.25 -0.74
CA ALA A 185 13.81 18.30 -0.34
C ALA A 185 13.23 19.68 -0.61
N LEU A 186 12.59 19.88 -1.77
CA LEU A 186 11.95 21.13 -2.21
C LEU A 186 10.59 21.40 -1.56
N VAL A 187 9.77 20.37 -1.35
CA VAL A 187 8.40 20.56 -0.83
C VAL A 187 8.39 20.61 0.70
N LEU A 188 9.20 19.77 1.37
CA LEU A 188 9.26 19.68 2.83
C LEU A 188 10.58 20.26 3.36
N HIS A 189 10.81 21.57 3.14
CA HIS A 189 12.01 22.26 3.62
C HIS A 189 12.25 22.07 5.13
N LYS A 190 11.18 22.02 5.93
CA LYS A 190 11.23 21.94 7.40
C LYS A 190 11.45 20.53 7.97
N CYS A 191 11.44 19.48 7.15
CA CYS A 191 11.66 18.12 7.65
C CYS A 191 13.15 17.74 7.70
N PRO A 192 13.59 17.01 8.74
CA PRO A 192 14.97 16.57 8.85
C PRO A 192 15.34 15.66 7.67
N TRP A 193 16.58 15.80 7.20
CA TRP A 193 17.08 15.08 6.03
C TRP A 193 16.93 13.55 6.20
N ARG A 194 17.10 13.04 7.43
CA ARG A 194 16.87 11.64 7.81
C ARG A 194 15.49 11.13 7.38
N VAL A 195 14.42 11.88 7.66
CA VAL A 195 13.05 11.51 7.26
C VAL A 195 12.92 11.46 5.75
N LYS A 196 13.55 12.40 5.03
CA LYS A 196 13.48 12.45 3.56
C LYS A 196 14.10 11.22 2.91
N TRP A 197 15.25 10.77 3.40
CA TRP A 197 15.90 9.54 2.91
C TRP A 197 15.07 8.30 3.19
N ILE A 198 14.53 8.15 4.41
CA ILE A 198 13.72 6.98 4.80
C ILE A 198 12.46 6.90 3.92
N VAL A 199 11.72 8.01 3.80
CA VAL A 199 10.50 8.06 2.97
C VAL A 199 10.84 7.77 1.51
N SER A 200 11.93 8.33 0.98
CA SER A 200 12.34 8.09 -0.42
C SER A 200 12.77 6.65 -0.66
N ALA A 201 13.46 6.01 0.31
CA ALA A 201 13.83 4.60 0.22
C ALA A 201 12.60 3.69 0.21
N GLY A 202 11.58 4.01 1.02
CA GLY A 202 10.29 3.31 1.00
C GLY A 202 9.53 3.49 -0.32
N LEU A 203 9.64 4.67 -0.95
CA LEU A 203 9.01 4.96 -2.23
C LEU A 203 9.78 4.42 -3.44
N ALA A 204 11.08 4.13 -3.32
CA ALA A 204 11.93 3.78 -4.46
C ALA A 204 11.57 2.44 -5.13
N GLN A 205 10.89 1.55 -4.39
CA GLN A 205 10.42 0.27 -4.90
C GLN A 205 9.35 0.44 -5.99
N VAL A 206 9.44 -0.37 -7.04
CA VAL A 206 8.37 -0.50 -8.04
C VAL A 206 7.22 -1.29 -7.43
N SER A 207 6.01 -0.74 -7.50
CA SER A 207 4.82 -1.37 -6.93
C SER A 207 4.36 -2.57 -7.77
N GLU A 208 3.74 -3.53 -7.10
CA GLU A 208 3.07 -4.69 -7.71
C GLU A 208 1.99 -4.30 -8.72
N PHE A 209 1.45 -3.10 -8.59
CA PHE A 209 0.50 -2.53 -9.53
C PHE A 209 1.06 -2.34 -10.95
N ALA A 210 2.39 -2.29 -11.11
CA ALA A 210 3.03 -2.28 -12.43
C ALA A 210 2.72 -3.57 -13.22
N PHE A 211 2.55 -4.72 -12.55
CA PHE A 211 2.13 -5.97 -13.21
C PHE A 211 0.71 -5.87 -13.75
N VAL A 212 -0.19 -5.32 -12.94
CA VAL A 212 -1.59 -5.14 -13.31
C VAL A 212 -1.66 -4.18 -14.50
N LEU A 213 -0.91 -3.08 -14.46
CA LEU A 213 -0.79 -2.10 -15.54
C LEU A 213 -0.25 -2.70 -16.82
N GLY A 214 0.87 -3.43 -16.74
CA GLY A 214 1.44 -4.12 -17.89
C GLY A 214 0.49 -5.16 -18.48
N SER A 215 -0.23 -5.91 -17.65
CA SER A 215 -1.20 -6.91 -18.10
C SER A 215 -2.36 -6.27 -18.87
N ARG A 216 -2.89 -5.14 -18.38
CA ARG A 216 -3.93 -4.38 -19.08
C ARG A 216 -3.41 -3.76 -20.37
N ALA A 217 -2.24 -3.14 -20.34
CA ALA A 217 -1.61 -2.56 -21.53
C ALA A 217 -1.39 -3.62 -22.61
N ARG A 218 -0.93 -4.82 -22.24
CA ARG A 218 -0.76 -5.94 -23.18
C ARG A 218 -2.09 -6.43 -23.76
N ARG A 219 -3.15 -6.51 -22.95
CA ARG A 219 -4.50 -6.87 -23.44
C ARG A 219 -5.08 -5.85 -24.41
N LEU A 220 -4.67 -4.58 -24.29
CA LEU A 220 -5.03 -3.49 -25.19
C LEU A 220 -4.08 -3.37 -26.39
N ASP A 221 -3.15 -4.32 -26.55
CA ASP A 221 -2.12 -4.34 -27.61
C ASP A 221 -1.21 -3.10 -27.63
N LEU A 222 -1.10 -2.40 -26.49
CA LEU A 222 -0.26 -1.20 -26.34
C LEU A 222 1.23 -1.54 -26.16
N ILE A 223 1.52 -2.74 -25.69
CA ILE A 223 2.89 -3.21 -25.44
C ILE A 223 3.07 -4.63 -25.99
N SER A 224 4.25 -4.89 -26.54
CA SER A 224 4.62 -6.24 -26.99
C SER A 224 4.84 -7.20 -25.81
N ARG A 225 4.85 -8.49 -26.10
CA ARG A 225 5.10 -9.56 -25.12
C ARG A 225 6.48 -9.41 -24.47
N GLU A 226 7.50 -8.99 -25.20
CA GLU A 226 8.86 -8.81 -24.67
C GLU A 226 8.88 -7.68 -23.63
N VAL A 227 8.24 -6.55 -23.92
CA VAL A 227 8.13 -5.41 -22.99
C VAL A 227 7.38 -5.81 -21.73
N TYR A 228 6.29 -6.58 -21.88
CA TYR A 228 5.55 -7.11 -20.75
C TYR A 228 6.41 -8.01 -19.85
N LEU A 229 7.21 -8.92 -20.43
CA LEU A 229 8.14 -9.78 -19.68
C LEU A 229 9.25 -8.97 -18.99
N LEU A 230 9.72 -7.89 -19.62
CA LEU A 230 10.71 -6.98 -19.05
C LEU A 230 10.13 -6.22 -17.84
N ILE A 231 8.93 -5.63 -17.96
CA ILE A 231 8.23 -4.98 -16.85
C ILE A 231 8.04 -5.96 -15.69
N LEU A 232 7.64 -7.18 -16.01
CA LEU A 232 7.41 -8.24 -15.03
C LEU A 232 8.71 -8.60 -14.30
N GLY A 233 9.80 -8.82 -15.04
CA GLY A 233 11.11 -9.10 -14.47
C GLY A 233 11.66 -7.97 -13.59
N VAL A 234 11.61 -6.73 -14.08
CA VAL A 234 12.10 -5.54 -13.35
C VAL A 234 11.33 -5.31 -12.06
N THR A 235 10.00 -5.47 -12.10
CA THR A 235 9.13 -5.30 -10.93
C THR A 235 9.41 -6.40 -9.89
N THR A 236 9.45 -7.67 -10.30
CA THR A 236 9.75 -8.79 -9.38
C THR A 236 11.11 -8.60 -8.71
N LEU A 237 12.13 -8.26 -9.48
CA LEU A 237 13.47 -8.04 -8.95
C LEU A 237 13.50 -6.82 -7.99
N SER A 238 12.77 -5.76 -8.32
CA SER A 238 12.61 -4.60 -7.43
C SER A 238 11.92 -4.96 -6.10
N LEU A 239 10.90 -5.82 -6.12
CA LEU A 239 10.22 -6.28 -4.89
C LEU A 239 11.18 -7.07 -3.98
N VAL A 240 12.02 -7.92 -4.58
CA VAL A 240 13.04 -8.70 -3.84
C VAL A 240 14.13 -7.80 -3.26
N PHE A 241 14.56 -6.77 -3.99
CA PHE A 241 15.59 -5.82 -3.52
C PHE A 241 15.10 -4.82 -2.48
N ALA A 242 13.81 -4.50 -2.45
CA ALA A 242 13.25 -3.50 -1.54
C ALA A 242 13.54 -3.70 -0.04
N PRO A 243 13.35 -4.90 0.57
CA PRO A 243 13.68 -5.09 1.99
C PRO A 243 15.17 -4.94 2.27
N VAL A 244 16.03 -5.26 1.29
CA VAL A 244 17.49 -5.06 1.39
C VAL A 244 17.82 -3.57 1.37
N LEU A 245 17.22 -2.81 0.45
CA LEU A 245 17.39 -1.36 0.35
C LEU A 245 16.94 -0.63 1.62
N TRP A 246 15.80 -1.03 2.18
CA TRP A 246 15.28 -0.48 3.43
C TRP A 246 16.23 -0.74 4.60
N LYS A 247 16.70 -1.99 4.76
CA LYS A 247 17.70 -2.34 5.79
C LYS A 247 19.01 -1.58 5.61
N ALA A 248 19.50 -1.46 4.37
CA ALA A 248 20.72 -0.71 4.06
C ALA A 248 20.57 0.78 4.40
N THR A 249 19.42 1.38 4.10
CA THR A 249 19.12 2.78 4.42
C THR A 249 19.10 3.00 5.94
N LEU A 250 18.44 2.12 6.69
CA LEU A 250 18.41 2.18 8.16
C LEU A 250 19.81 1.99 8.77
N TRP A 251 20.61 1.08 8.21
CA TRP A 251 22.00 0.88 8.64
C TRP A 251 22.86 2.12 8.36
N TYR A 252 22.76 2.71 7.17
CA TYR A 252 23.47 3.94 6.81
C TYR A 252 23.11 5.12 7.73
N LEU A 253 21.83 5.25 8.08
CA LEU A 253 21.34 6.29 9.01
C LEU A 253 21.76 6.06 10.47
N ARG A 254 22.05 4.81 10.87
CA ARG A 254 22.65 4.50 12.18
C ARG A 254 24.12 4.86 12.23
N LEU A 255 24.83 4.84 11.10
CA LEU A 255 26.26 5.13 11.02
C LEU A 255 26.59 6.61 10.94
N LYS A 256 25.65 7.47 10.54
CA LYS A 256 25.86 8.92 10.57
C LYS A 256 25.66 9.42 12.01
N PRO A 257 26.72 9.91 12.70
CA PRO A 257 26.57 10.52 14.02
C PRO A 257 25.68 11.75 13.93
N HIS A 258 25.28 12.26 15.08
CA HIS A 258 24.47 13.46 15.24
C HIS A 258 25.14 14.66 14.54
N ASP A 259 24.83 14.90 13.26
CA ASP A 259 25.18 16.17 12.61
C ASP A 259 24.44 17.25 13.40
N SER A 260 25.22 17.99 14.17
CA SER A 260 24.88 19.20 14.91
C SER A 260 23.84 20.01 14.15
N VAL A 261 22.62 20.02 14.70
CA VAL A 261 21.73 21.16 14.54
C VAL A 261 22.53 22.35 15.07
N GLU A 262 22.82 23.29 14.19
CA GLU A 262 23.28 24.61 14.57
C GLU A 262 22.15 25.23 15.41
N GLU A 263 22.29 25.16 16.74
CA GLU A 263 21.44 25.90 17.67
C GLU A 263 21.71 27.40 17.47
N PRO A 264 20.70 28.23 17.17
CA PRO A 264 20.71 29.58 17.69
C PRO A 264 20.34 29.49 19.17
N HIS A 265 21.37 29.67 20.00
CA HIS A 265 21.39 29.97 21.43
C HIS A 265 20.14 29.75 22.30
N ASP A 266 20.42 29.00 23.38
CA ASP A 266 19.95 29.17 24.75
C ASP A 266 18.62 28.47 25.10
N VAL A 267 18.72 27.28 25.73
CA VAL A 267 18.17 26.90 27.05
C VAL A 267 18.60 25.44 27.30
N THR A 268 19.87 25.24 27.65
CA THR A 268 20.38 23.96 28.20
C THR A 268 20.15 23.94 29.71
N ALA A 269 19.04 23.36 30.16
CA ALA A 269 18.88 23.04 31.60
C ALA A 269 17.91 21.90 31.94
N HIS A 270 17.16 21.31 30.99
CA HIS A 270 16.04 20.42 31.35
C HIS A 270 16.00 19.02 30.70
N LEU A 271 17.08 18.56 30.05
CA LEU A 271 17.02 17.36 29.19
C LEU A 271 17.72 16.09 29.70
N ASP A 272 17.94 15.94 31.01
CA ASP A 272 18.45 14.68 31.56
C ASP A 272 17.33 13.68 31.95
N SER A 273 16.05 14.08 31.97
CA SER A 273 14.93 13.17 32.30
C SER A 273 14.31 12.43 31.11
N ASP A 274 14.41 12.98 29.90
CA ASP A 274 13.62 12.50 28.74
C ASP A 274 14.34 11.42 27.92
N THR A 275 15.62 11.21 28.17
CA THR A 275 16.46 10.25 27.43
C THR A 275 16.22 8.81 27.88
N ASP A 276 15.88 8.60 29.16
CA ASP A 276 15.57 7.28 29.72
C ASP A 276 14.15 6.82 29.33
N ASP A 277 13.19 7.74 29.24
CA ASP A 277 11.83 7.46 28.77
C ASP A 277 11.81 7.09 27.27
N LEU A 278 12.62 7.75 26.44
CA LEU A 278 12.75 7.45 25.01
C LEU A 278 13.41 6.08 24.75
N MET A 279 14.38 5.69 25.57
CA MET A 279 14.97 4.34 25.55
C MET A 279 13.96 3.26 25.96
N SER A 280 13.03 3.57 26.87
CA SER A 280 11.97 2.65 27.30
C SER A 280 10.91 2.43 26.20
N ASP A 281 10.53 3.48 25.46
CA ASP A 281 9.54 3.43 24.38
C ASP A 281 10.06 2.72 23.11
N ILE A 282 11.35 2.87 22.83
CA ILE A 282 12.01 2.13 21.74
C ILE A 282 12.12 0.64 22.09
N ARG A 283 12.34 0.30 23.36
CA ARG A 283 12.38 -1.09 23.83
C ARG A 283 10.99 -1.74 23.76
N HIS A 284 9.94 -1.01 24.14
CA HIS A 284 8.54 -1.43 24.01
C HIS A 284 8.09 -1.58 22.54
N SER A 285 8.46 -0.65 21.66
CA SER A 285 8.15 -0.74 20.22
C SER A 285 8.91 -1.87 19.51
N THR A 286 10.17 -2.11 19.90
CA THR A 286 10.95 -3.24 19.36
C THR A 286 10.43 -4.58 19.88
N GLN A 287 9.97 -4.67 21.13
CA GLN A 287 9.29 -5.85 21.66
C GLN A 287 7.89 -6.06 21.05
N ALA A 288 7.16 -5.01 20.67
CA ALA A 288 5.88 -5.11 19.98
C ALA A 288 6.04 -5.63 18.55
N ILE A 289 7.07 -5.16 17.82
CA ILE A 289 7.42 -5.65 16.48
C ILE A 289 7.97 -7.08 16.54
N ALA A 290 8.74 -7.44 17.57
CA ALA A 290 9.22 -8.81 17.79
C ALA A 290 8.11 -9.78 18.24
N ARG A 291 7.15 -9.34 19.07
CA ARG A 291 5.94 -10.13 19.41
C ARG A 291 5.06 -10.36 18.19
N ASN A 292 4.83 -9.34 17.35
CA ASN A 292 4.08 -9.54 16.09
C ASN A 292 4.85 -10.44 15.11
N THR A 293 6.18 -10.44 15.13
CA THR A 293 7.00 -11.34 14.29
C THR A 293 7.05 -12.78 14.83
N GLN A 294 7.00 -13.00 16.15
CA GLN A 294 6.93 -14.34 16.75
C GLN A 294 5.52 -14.96 16.75
N VAL A 295 4.46 -14.15 16.80
CA VAL A 295 3.06 -14.62 16.67
C VAL A 295 2.78 -15.10 15.24
N ILE A 296 3.50 -14.57 14.25
CA ILE A 296 3.50 -15.08 12.86
C ILE A 296 4.24 -16.44 12.73
N GLY A 297 5.05 -16.84 13.73
CA GLY A 297 5.82 -18.08 13.72
C GLY A 297 5.31 -19.23 14.59
N ARG A 298 4.28 -19.05 15.44
CA ARG A 298 3.90 -20.06 16.46
C ARG A 298 2.43 -20.49 16.56
N THR A 299 1.54 -20.00 15.71
CA THR A 299 0.15 -20.46 15.64
C THR A 299 -0.15 -20.72 14.17
N THR A 300 -0.10 -21.94 13.64
CA THR A 300 -0.61 -23.20 14.23
C THR A 300 0.05 -24.44 13.58
N GLN A 301 1.10 -24.94 14.22
CA GLN A 301 1.11 -26.34 14.64
C GLN A 301 0.22 -26.41 15.90
N VAL A 302 -0.46 -27.54 16.10
CA VAL A 302 -1.25 -27.92 17.30
C VAL A 302 -2.74 -27.53 17.28
N THR A 303 -3.48 -28.31 16.49
CA THR A 303 -4.78 -28.90 16.89
C THR A 303 -4.60 -29.74 18.16
N GLY A 304 -5.52 -29.66 19.14
CA GLY A 304 -5.56 -30.63 20.25
C GLY A 304 -6.41 -30.27 21.48
N HIS A 305 -7.73 -30.49 21.37
CA HIS A 305 -8.65 -31.04 22.38
C HIS A 305 -8.62 -30.63 23.89
N SER A 306 -9.74 -30.04 24.32
CA SER A 306 -10.63 -30.42 25.46
C SER A 306 -10.14 -30.51 26.92
N THR A 307 -10.77 -29.63 27.73
CA THR A 307 -11.46 -29.88 29.02
C THR A 307 -10.66 -30.12 30.31
N GLN A 308 -11.14 -29.41 31.35
CA GLN A 308 -11.22 -29.73 32.79
C GLN A 308 -10.48 -28.82 33.79
N VAL A 309 -11.34 -28.26 34.63
CA VAL A 309 -11.19 -27.72 35.99
C VAL A 309 -10.38 -28.66 36.90
N THR A 310 -9.62 -28.10 37.86
CA THR A 310 -9.52 -28.47 39.31
C THR A 310 -8.10 -28.27 39.87
N GLY A 311 -7.99 -27.70 41.08
CA GLY A 311 -7.12 -28.29 42.12
C GLY A 311 -5.93 -27.48 42.65
N TYR A 312 -6.01 -27.16 43.95
CA TYR A 312 -4.96 -26.78 44.90
C TYR A 312 -3.68 -27.66 44.82
N SER A 313 -2.50 -27.11 45.15
CA SER A 313 -1.70 -27.56 46.30
C SER A 313 -0.42 -26.73 46.47
N SER A 314 -0.22 -26.31 47.72
CA SER A 314 0.97 -25.79 48.41
C SER A 314 2.28 -26.52 48.05
N TYR A 315 3.43 -25.84 48.19
CA TYR A 315 4.49 -26.16 49.17
C TYR A 315 5.57 -25.06 49.17
N ASP A 316 5.71 -24.45 50.34
CA ASP A 316 6.79 -23.58 50.81
C ASP A 316 7.99 -24.45 51.23
N LEU A 317 9.23 -23.95 51.09
CA LEU A 317 10.41 -24.24 51.94
C LEU A 317 11.70 -23.68 51.33
N GLY A 318 12.38 -22.82 52.10
CA GLY A 318 13.84 -22.89 52.23
C GLY A 318 14.64 -21.59 52.14
N THR A 319 14.47 -20.67 53.09
CA THR A 319 15.48 -19.66 53.45
C THR A 319 16.31 -20.11 54.65
N GLY A 320 17.59 -19.72 54.65
CA GLY A 320 18.53 -19.80 55.77
C GLY A 320 19.81 -20.54 55.38
N GLY A 321 21.02 -19.98 55.39
CA GLY A 321 21.56 -18.77 56.00
C GLY A 321 23.01 -19.11 56.40
N ARG A 322 23.98 -18.21 56.15
CA ARG A 322 25.32 -18.29 56.74
C ARG A 322 25.87 -16.88 57.01
N LEU A 323 26.12 -16.66 58.31
CA LEU A 323 26.94 -15.67 59.01
C LEU A 323 26.50 -14.20 58.93
#